data_AF-A0A2M7RX87-F1
#
_entry.id   AF-A0A2M7RX87-F1
#
_cell.length_a   1.000
_cell.length_b   1.000
_cell.length_c   1.000
_cell.angle_alpha   90.00
_cell.angle_beta   90.00
_cell.angle_gamma   90.00
#
_symmetry.space_group_name_H-M   'P 1'
#
loop_
_entity.id
_entity.type
_entity.pdbx_description
1 polymer ?
#
loop_
_entity_poly.entity_id
_entity_poly.type
_entity_poly.pdbx_seq_one_letter_code
_entity_poly.pdbx_strand_id
1 'polypeptide(L)'
;KMKKKLLYLASALALTTISTNFFAQAPTLGTAAEYVLFSTDGAVNITGPSILTGNLGTNDGTTTTFENVNGVINDANLASAQCAADLLIAYNQLNATPPNYFISQLLGNGDTLINGVYSISQAATIDLNLYLDAENDTNAVFVILINGSLSPAAGSKIKLINGAKACNVYWKIEGMLSVAAGSSMKGTFVVNNASIELNTNDTLDGRLLTTAGAITVDGSLAYTPTGCGSPILNGPTPPALETTACYTLFSANGNVTNTGVSFVTGDIGSNVGSAIGFDSLNVTGTIHPINDASTAACASDLLDVYNYLNALPYDIELLQPTKFGKNLVLTPHTYLINAATIFTDSVFLNAKGNADAVFVIKIVGAFSTSTYAKVILINAAQAKNVYWL
;
A
#
# COMPACT_ATOMS: atom_id res chain seq x y z
N LYS A 1 39.56 55.37 15.29
CA LYS A 1 38.08 55.31 15.43
C LYS A 1 37.34 54.97 14.13
N MET A 2 37.75 55.48 12.96
CA MET A 2 37.10 55.19 11.65
C MET A 2 37.15 53.72 11.21
N LYS A 3 38.29 53.02 11.38
CA LYS A 3 38.45 51.61 10.98
C LYS A 3 37.47 50.64 11.68
N LYS A 4 37.13 50.89 12.95
CA LYS A 4 36.14 50.09 13.69
C LYS A 4 34.71 50.30 13.17
N LYS A 5 34.35 51.54 12.80
CA LYS A 5 33.03 51.84 12.20
C LYS A 5 32.84 51.18 10.83
N LEU A 6 33.89 51.14 10.00
CA LEU A 6 33.84 50.47 8.70
C LEU A 6 33.69 48.95 8.85
N LEU A 7 34.37 48.36 9.84
CA LEU A 7 34.26 46.94 10.15
C LEU A 7 32.83 46.56 10.60
N TYR A 8 32.24 47.35 11.50
CA TYR A 8 30.87 47.13 11.97
C TYR A 8 29.82 47.29 10.85
N LEU A 9 30.02 48.26 9.94
CA LEU A 9 29.14 48.46 8.80
C LEU A 9 29.25 47.32 7.76
N ALA A 10 30.47 46.81 7.52
CA ALA A 10 30.71 45.66 6.65
C ALA A 10 30.12 44.35 7.24
N SER A 11 30.21 44.14 8.56
CA SER A 11 29.59 42.98 9.22
C SER A 11 28.06 43.08 9.28
N ALA A 12 27.48 44.28 9.39
CA ALA A 12 26.04 44.47 9.30
C ALA A 12 25.51 44.22 7.87
N LEU A 13 26.26 44.63 6.85
CA LEU A 13 25.91 44.40 5.45
C LEU A 13 26.08 42.92 5.03
N ALA A 14 27.09 42.23 5.57
CA ALA A 14 27.30 40.80 5.37
C ALA A 14 26.22 39.92 6.03
N LEU A 15 25.64 40.36 7.16
CA LEU A 15 24.49 39.67 7.78
C LEU A 15 23.20 39.83 6.98
N THR A 16 23.05 40.91 6.19
CA THR A 16 21.87 41.14 5.34
C THR A 16 21.93 40.44 3.98
N THR A 17 23.07 39.83 3.62
CA THR A 17 23.27 39.15 2.33
C THR A 17 23.29 37.63 2.42
N ILE A 18 23.00 37.04 3.58
CA ILE A 18 22.76 35.59 3.69
C ILE A 18 21.34 35.36 3.18
N SER A 19 21.21 35.01 1.89
CA SER A 19 20.00 34.40 1.36
C SER A 19 19.76 33.09 2.12
N THR A 20 18.84 33.10 3.09
CA THR A 20 18.34 31.88 3.71
C THR A 20 17.47 31.16 2.69
N ASN A 21 18.07 30.34 1.84
CA ASN A 21 17.34 29.39 1.02
C ASN A 21 16.74 28.34 1.97
N PHE A 22 15.49 28.54 2.36
CA PHE A 22 14.70 27.51 3.04
C PHE A 22 14.29 26.49 1.99
N PHE A 23 14.93 25.33 2.00
CA PHE A 23 14.44 24.17 1.26
C PHE A 23 13.24 23.58 1.99
N ALA A 24 12.24 23.10 1.26
CA ALA A 24 11.14 22.36 1.86
C ALA A 24 11.69 21.10 2.57
N GLN A 25 11.26 20.88 3.80
CA GLN A 25 11.59 19.69 4.57
C GLN A 25 10.34 18.83 4.70
N ALA A 26 10.49 17.52 4.48
CA ALA A 26 9.41 16.57 4.72
C ALA A 26 9.05 16.56 6.23
N PRO A 27 7.77 16.70 6.61
CA PRO A 27 7.36 16.52 8.00
C PRO A 27 7.56 15.07 8.44
N THR A 28 7.79 14.88 9.73
CA THR A 28 7.80 13.54 10.33
C THR A 28 6.36 13.07 10.50
N LEU A 29 5.99 11.96 9.87
CA LEU A 29 4.64 11.38 9.98
C LEU A 29 4.48 10.41 11.15
N GLY A 30 5.57 9.94 11.76
CA GLY A 30 5.49 8.91 12.80
C GLY A 30 4.69 7.69 12.33
N THR A 31 3.80 7.18 13.18
CA THR A 31 2.92 6.05 12.85
C THR A 31 1.85 6.40 11.80
N ALA A 32 1.54 7.68 11.58
CA ALA A 32 0.62 8.10 10.51
C ALA A 32 1.17 7.76 9.11
N ALA A 33 2.47 7.47 8.99
CA ALA A 33 3.07 6.96 7.76
C ALA A 33 2.50 5.61 7.31
N GLU A 34 1.97 4.80 8.23
CA GLU A 34 1.45 3.45 7.93
C GLU A 34 0.01 3.48 7.42
N TYR A 35 -0.69 4.61 7.57
CA TYR A 35 -2.09 4.74 7.21
C TYR A 35 -2.26 5.31 5.80
N VAL A 36 -3.21 4.72 5.05
CA VAL A 36 -3.69 5.32 3.80
C VAL A 36 -4.90 6.22 4.05
N LEU A 37 -5.78 5.86 4.99
CA LEU A 37 -6.88 6.71 5.47
C LEU A 37 -6.81 6.77 7.01
N PHE A 38 -6.86 7.97 7.59
CA PHE A 38 -6.94 8.11 9.04
C PHE A 38 -7.68 9.38 9.46
N SER A 39 -8.61 9.24 10.41
CA SER A 39 -9.22 10.38 11.10
C SER A 39 -8.89 10.38 12.59
N THR A 40 -8.49 11.53 13.13
CA THR A 40 -8.35 11.65 14.59
C THR A 40 -9.71 11.69 15.29
N ASP A 41 -10.72 12.30 14.66
CA ASP A 41 -12.08 12.43 15.18
C ASP A 41 -13.05 12.47 14.01
N GLY A 42 -13.71 11.35 13.73
CA GLY A 42 -14.66 11.19 12.64
C GLY A 42 -14.73 9.76 12.10
N ALA A 43 -15.82 9.44 11.43
CA ALA A 43 -16.00 8.15 10.78
C ALA A 43 -15.16 8.01 9.51
N VAL A 44 -14.73 6.79 9.19
CA VAL A 44 -14.07 6.43 7.92
C VAL A 44 -14.98 5.46 7.17
N ASN A 45 -15.58 5.90 6.06
CA ASN A 45 -16.59 5.15 5.32
C ASN A 45 -16.07 4.80 3.93
N ILE A 46 -16.00 3.50 3.63
CA ILE A 46 -15.63 2.98 2.32
C ILE A 46 -16.91 2.44 1.68
N THR A 47 -17.42 3.20 0.73
CA THR A 47 -18.55 2.81 -0.12
C THR A 47 -18.03 2.29 -1.46
N GLY A 48 -18.81 1.42 -2.09
CA GLY A 48 -18.45 0.85 -3.37
C GLY A 48 -17.18 -0.03 -3.37
N PRO A 49 -16.84 -0.62 -4.54
CA PRO A 49 -15.69 -1.50 -4.69
C PRO A 49 -14.39 -0.69 -4.73
N SER A 50 -13.63 -0.70 -3.63
CA SER A 50 -12.35 0.03 -3.50
C SER A 50 -11.18 -0.93 -3.29
N ILE A 51 -9.98 -0.54 -3.74
CA ILE A 51 -8.73 -1.26 -3.46
C ILE A 51 -7.83 -0.36 -2.63
N LEU A 52 -7.62 -0.75 -1.38
CA LEU A 52 -6.91 0.05 -0.39
C LEU A 52 -5.68 -0.70 0.12
N THR A 53 -4.52 -0.05 0.10
CA THR A 53 -3.26 -0.58 0.65
C THR A 53 -2.66 0.39 1.66
N GLY A 54 -2.49 -0.07 2.89
CA GLY A 54 -2.14 0.73 4.06
C GLY A 54 -3.20 0.59 5.15
N ASN A 55 -2.85 0.95 6.38
CA ASN A 55 -3.77 0.90 7.50
C ASN A 55 -4.92 1.90 7.31
N LEU A 56 -6.08 1.54 7.86
CA LEU A 56 -7.24 2.42 7.98
C LEU A 56 -7.50 2.64 9.47
N GLY A 57 -8.14 3.73 9.83
CA GLY A 57 -8.62 3.85 11.20
C GLY A 57 -9.15 5.20 11.59
N THR A 58 -9.72 5.21 12.78
CA THR A 58 -10.09 6.44 13.47
C THR A 58 -9.83 6.36 14.97
N ASN A 59 -9.42 7.47 15.58
CA ASN A 59 -9.23 7.52 17.03
C ASN A 59 -10.54 7.79 17.79
N ASP A 60 -11.48 8.51 17.18
CA ASP A 60 -12.85 8.69 17.70
C ASP A 60 -13.85 8.53 16.55
N GLY A 61 -14.55 7.40 16.51
CA GLY A 61 -15.44 7.02 15.42
C GLY A 61 -15.36 5.53 15.07
N THR A 62 -15.79 5.18 13.86
CA THR A 62 -15.70 3.81 13.33
C THR A 62 -15.30 3.79 11.87
N THR A 63 -14.54 2.78 11.47
CA THR A 63 -14.25 2.45 10.07
C THR A 63 -15.27 1.44 9.56
N THR A 64 -15.93 1.74 8.43
CA THR A 64 -16.87 0.84 7.76
C THR A 64 -16.38 0.49 6.36
N THR A 65 -16.30 -0.80 6.04
CA THR A 65 -15.93 -1.31 4.71
C THR A 65 -16.67 -2.60 4.40
N PHE A 66 -17.07 -2.77 3.14
CA PHE A 66 -17.69 -4.00 2.62
C PHE A 66 -16.75 -4.82 1.72
N GLU A 67 -15.49 -4.41 1.63
CA GLU A 67 -14.44 -5.04 0.83
C GLU A 67 -13.21 -5.35 1.69
N ASN A 68 -12.34 -6.22 1.20
CA ASN A 68 -11.07 -6.51 1.85
C ASN A 68 -10.11 -5.32 1.74
N VAL A 69 -9.31 -5.13 2.79
CA VAL A 69 -8.30 -4.06 2.87
C VAL A 69 -6.94 -4.71 3.03
N ASN A 70 -5.95 -4.25 2.26
CA ASN A 70 -4.56 -4.66 2.44
C ASN A 70 -3.88 -3.76 3.50
N GLY A 71 -4.30 -3.94 4.75
CA GLY A 71 -3.85 -3.20 5.92
C GLY A 71 -4.70 -3.51 7.14
N VAL A 72 -4.29 -3.00 8.30
CA VAL A 72 -5.00 -3.18 9.58
C VAL A 72 -6.01 -2.04 9.76
N ILE A 73 -7.22 -2.38 10.23
CA ILE A 73 -8.22 -1.40 10.67
C ILE A 73 -8.01 -1.14 12.17
N ASN A 74 -7.70 0.11 12.53
CA ASN A 74 -7.42 0.53 13.89
C ASN A 74 -8.43 1.59 14.35
N ASP A 75 -9.47 1.16 15.06
CA ASP A 75 -10.50 2.05 15.60
C ASP A 75 -10.41 2.13 17.12
N ALA A 76 -10.40 3.36 17.66
CA ALA A 76 -10.42 3.67 19.10
C ALA A 76 -9.49 2.79 19.96
N ASN A 77 -8.24 2.60 19.53
CA ASN A 77 -7.25 1.74 20.16
C ASN A 77 -5.91 2.47 20.36
N LEU A 78 -4.91 1.79 20.94
CA LEU A 78 -3.60 2.40 21.20
C LEU A 78 -2.88 2.84 19.91
N ALA A 79 -3.05 2.12 18.81
CA ALA A 79 -2.44 2.46 17.52
C ALA A 79 -3.07 3.71 16.92
N SER A 80 -4.41 3.82 16.93
CA SER A 80 -5.09 5.04 16.46
C SER A 80 -4.83 6.24 17.37
N ALA A 81 -4.70 6.06 18.69
CA ALA A 81 -4.30 7.12 19.60
C ALA A 81 -2.89 7.66 19.31
N GLN A 82 -1.93 6.78 19.04
CA GLN A 82 -0.58 7.20 18.66
C GLN A 82 -0.57 7.88 17.28
N CYS A 83 -1.33 7.35 16.32
CA CYS A 83 -1.45 7.95 14.99
C CYS A 83 -2.06 9.36 15.04
N ALA A 84 -3.05 9.60 15.90
CA ALA A 84 -3.60 10.93 16.14
C ALA A 84 -2.56 11.92 16.69
N ALA A 85 -1.75 11.49 17.66
CA ALA A 85 -0.69 12.32 18.23
C ALA A 85 0.39 12.66 17.17
N ASP A 86 0.83 11.67 16.39
CA ASP A 86 1.84 11.86 15.35
C ASP A 86 1.32 12.71 14.18
N LEU A 87 0.04 12.55 13.81
CA LEU A 87 -0.62 13.40 12.82
C LEU A 87 -0.68 14.86 13.27
N LEU A 88 -0.99 15.12 14.54
CA LEU A 88 -0.99 16.47 15.09
C LEU A 88 0.41 17.10 15.04
N ILE A 89 1.47 16.33 15.31
CA ILE A 89 2.86 16.78 15.16
C ILE A 89 3.16 17.14 13.70
N ALA A 90 2.81 16.26 12.76
CA ALA A 90 3.00 16.50 11.33
C ALA A 90 2.25 17.75 10.84
N TYR A 91 0.99 17.92 11.27
CA TYR A 91 0.20 19.13 10.98
C TYR A 91 0.89 20.39 11.52
N ASN A 92 1.35 20.37 12.77
CA ASN A 92 2.02 21.53 13.38
C ASN A 92 3.33 21.88 12.67
N GLN A 93 4.10 20.89 12.22
CA GLN A 93 5.30 21.11 11.40
C GLN A 93 4.96 21.77 10.06
N LEU A 94 3.96 21.24 9.35
CA LEU A 94 3.49 21.81 8.08
C LEU A 94 2.97 23.24 8.27
N ASN A 95 2.20 23.48 9.32
CA ASN A 95 1.64 24.80 9.63
C ASN A 95 2.71 25.85 9.97
N ALA A 96 3.79 25.43 10.63
CA ALA A 96 4.91 26.31 10.98
C ALA A 96 5.90 26.55 9.82
N THR A 97 5.74 25.85 8.70
CA THR A 97 6.68 25.95 7.57
C THR A 97 6.46 27.25 6.80
N PRO A 98 7.46 28.14 6.69
CA PRO A 98 7.32 29.38 5.93
C PRO A 98 7.29 29.10 4.42
N PRO A 99 6.35 29.71 3.66
CA PRO A 99 6.27 29.53 2.22
C PRO A 99 7.40 30.24 1.46
N ASN A 100 7.88 29.60 0.40
CA ASN A 100 8.78 30.19 -0.61
C ASN A 100 8.01 30.92 -1.71
N TYR A 101 6.85 30.36 -2.09
CA TYR A 101 6.06 30.80 -3.24
C TYR A 101 4.62 31.09 -2.82
N PHE A 102 4.06 32.18 -3.32
CA PHE A 102 2.66 32.52 -3.15
C PHE A 102 1.99 32.44 -4.52
N ILE A 103 1.05 31.51 -4.68
CA ILE A 103 0.44 31.19 -5.97
C ILE A 103 -1.07 31.41 -5.94
N SER A 104 -1.69 31.41 -7.12
CA SER A 104 -3.13 31.61 -7.25
C SER A 104 -3.94 30.38 -6.77
N GLN A 105 -5.24 30.56 -6.58
CA GLN A 105 -6.16 29.49 -6.16
C GLN A 105 -6.33 28.37 -7.19
N LEU A 106 -6.06 28.62 -8.47
CA LEU A 106 -6.16 27.61 -9.52
C LEU A 106 -4.76 27.03 -9.74
N LEU A 107 -4.64 25.71 -9.59
CA LEU A 107 -3.51 24.93 -10.02
C LEU A 107 -3.90 24.06 -11.22
N GLY A 108 -2.90 23.64 -11.98
CA GLY A 108 -3.07 22.68 -13.06
C GLY A 108 -3.06 23.37 -14.41
N ASN A 109 -3.90 22.99 -15.36
CA ASN A 109 -3.86 23.53 -16.74
C ASN A 109 -2.46 23.49 -17.40
N GLY A 110 -1.60 22.56 -16.99
CA GLY A 110 -0.22 22.47 -17.46
C GLY A 110 0.82 23.14 -16.54
N ASP A 111 0.40 23.75 -15.43
CA ASP A 111 1.31 24.29 -14.41
C ASP A 111 2.35 23.27 -13.98
N THR A 112 3.56 23.75 -13.76
CA THR A 112 4.68 22.97 -13.23
C THR A 112 5.22 23.65 -11.98
N LEU A 113 5.20 22.92 -10.87
CA LEU A 113 5.82 23.35 -9.62
C LEU A 113 7.15 22.60 -9.47
N ILE A 114 8.18 23.32 -9.04
CA ILE A 114 9.47 22.75 -8.63
C ILE A 114 9.46 22.48 -7.13
N ASN A 115 10.56 21.96 -6.59
CA ASN A 115 10.66 21.72 -5.15
C ASN A 115 10.50 23.02 -4.34
N GLY A 116 9.78 22.96 -3.22
CA GLY A 116 9.55 24.13 -2.37
C GLY A 116 8.23 24.12 -1.62
N VAL A 117 8.01 25.20 -0.87
CA VAL A 117 6.82 25.44 -0.06
C VAL A 117 5.95 26.50 -0.76
N TYR A 118 4.74 26.12 -1.14
CA TYR A 118 3.77 26.93 -1.85
C TYR A 118 2.62 27.29 -0.91
N SER A 119 2.14 28.53 -0.96
CA SER A 119 0.99 29.00 -0.17
C SER A 119 -0.11 29.53 -1.08
N ILE A 120 -1.34 29.13 -0.76
CA ILE A 120 -2.59 29.65 -1.31
C ILE A 120 -3.45 30.13 -0.13
N SER A 121 -3.82 31.41 -0.12
CA SER A 121 -4.47 32.05 1.03
C SER A 121 -5.97 31.84 1.14
N GLN A 122 -6.55 30.98 0.29
CA GLN A 122 -7.99 30.77 0.15
C GLN A 122 -8.28 29.36 -0.38
N ALA A 123 -9.56 29.05 -0.61
CA ALA A 123 -9.96 27.82 -1.27
C ALA A 123 -9.29 27.68 -2.64
N ALA A 124 -8.91 26.45 -3.00
CA ALA A 124 -8.16 26.13 -4.20
C ALA A 124 -8.82 25.01 -5.02
N THR A 125 -8.50 24.97 -6.30
CA THR A 125 -8.90 23.91 -7.23
C THR A 125 -7.69 23.47 -8.04
N ILE A 126 -7.61 22.16 -8.29
CA ILE A 126 -6.73 21.62 -9.33
C ILE A 126 -7.63 21.33 -10.53
N ASP A 127 -7.24 21.74 -11.73
CA ASP A 127 -7.94 21.41 -12.97
C ASP A 127 -6.95 20.86 -14.01
N LEU A 128 -7.38 19.86 -14.79
CA LEU A 128 -6.53 19.14 -15.73
C LEU A 128 -5.23 18.63 -15.07
N ASN A 129 -4.07 18.79 -15.73
CA ASN A 129 -2.79 18.28 -15.24
C ASN A 129 -2.04 19.35 -14.43
N LEU A 130 -1.58 18.98 -13.24
CA LEU A 130 -0.55 19.67 -12.46
C LEU A 130 0.73 18.83 -12.47
N TYR A 131 1.87 19.42 -12.80
CA TYR A 131 3.17 18.74 -12.79
C TYR A 131 3.98 19.14 -11.56
N LEU A 132 4.55 18.15 -10.87
CA LEU A 132 5.55 18.33 -9.83
C LEU A 132 6.89 17.83 -10.38
N ASP A 133 7.79 18.77 -10.61
CA ASP A 133 9.08 18.54 -11.24
C ASP A 133 10.19 18.58 -10.20
N ALA A 134 10.85 17.44 -10.01
CA ALA A 134 11.97 17.36 -9.08
C ALA A 134 13.29 17.86 -9.67
N GLU A 135 13.32 18.23 -10.95
CA GLU A 135 14.53 18.70 -11.65
C GLU A 135 15.72 17.71 -11.54
N ASN A 136 15.40 16.41 -11.49
CA ASN A 136 16.32 15.28 -11.24
C ASN A 136 16.88 15.18 -9.82
N ASP A 137 16.39 15.98 -8.87
CA ASP A 137 16.68 15.82 -7.44
C ASP A 137 15.75 14.77 -6.81
N THR A 138 16.28 13.57 -6.58
CA THR A 138 15.50 12.48 -5.97
C THR A 138 15.06 12.73 -4.51
N ASN A 139 15.54 13.81 -3.89
CA ASN A 139 15.16 14.27 -2.56
C ASN A 139 14.25 15.52 -2.60
N ALA A 140 13.84 15.97 -3.78
CA ALA A 140 12.91 17.10 -3.95
C ALA A 140 11.66 16.91 -3.08
N VAL A 141 11.32 17.94 -2.30
CA VAL A 141 10.13 18.01 -1.45
C VAL A 141 9.20 19.12 -1.94
N PHE A 142 7.90 18.81 -1.97
CA PHE A 142 6.85 19.74 -2.35
C PHE A 142 5.89 19.86 -1.16
N VAL A 143 5.72 21.07 -0.63
CA VAL A 143 4.76 21.37 0.42
C VAL A 143 3.78 22.41 -0.12
N ILE A 144 2.50 22.10 -0.14
CA ILE A 144 1.45 23.00 -0.61
C ILE A 144 0.52 23.30 0.58
N LEU A 145 0.53 24.55 1.02
CA LEU A 145 -0.25 25.08 2.13
C LEU A 145 -1.48 25.80 1.58
N ILE A 146 -2.68 25.30 1.90
CA ILE A 146 -3.95 25.83 1.41
C ILE A 146 -4.76 26.31 2.62
N ASN A 147 -4.96 27.62 2.71
CA ASN A 147 -5.77 28.25 3.76
C ASN A 147 -7.26 28.31 3.35
N GLY A 148 -7.82 27.14 3.03
CA GLY A 148 -9.21 26.95 2.61
C GLY A 148 -9.45 25.51 2.16
N SER A 149 -10.60 25.24 1.54
CA SER A 149 -10.89 23.93 0.94
C SER A 149 -10.04 23.66 -0.30
N LEU A 150 -9.82 22.39 -0.63
CA LEU A 150 -9.26 21.95 -1.90
C LEU A 150 -10.28 21.09 -2.65
N SER A 151 -10.64 21.51 -3.85
CA SER A 151 -11.62 20.80 -4.69
C SER A 151 -11.06 20.55 -6.10
N PRO A 152 -10.30 19.45 -6.32
CA PRO A 152 -9.87 19.05 -7.65
C PRO A 152 -11.08 18.77 -8.55
N ALA A 153 -11.06 19.31 -9.77
CA ALA A 153 -12.08 19.09 -10.78
C ALA A 153 -12.04 17.66 -11.32
N ALA A 154 -13.13 17.19 -11.93
CA ALA A 154 -13.22 15.82 -12.42
C ALA A 154 -12.11 15.52 -13.43
N GLY A 155 -11.43 14.38 -13.27
CA GLY A 155 -10.33 13.98 -14.15
C GLY A 155 -9.01 14.72 -13.93
N SER A 156 -8.87 15.49 -12.84
CA SER A 156 -7.62 16.19 -12.51
C SER A 156 -6.49 15.22 -12.21
N LYS A 157 -5.26 15.56 -12.62
CA LYS A 157 -4.11 14.65 -12.46
C LYS A 157 -2.88 15.40 -11.95
N ILE A 158 -2.38 14.97 -10.80
CA ILE A 158 -1.04 15.34 -10.33
C ILE A 158 -0.04 14.36 -10.94
N LYS A 159 0.93 14.89 -11.69
CA LYS A 159 1.96 14.12 -12.38
C LYS A 159 3.33 14.40 -11.77
N LEU A 160 4.02 13.34 -11.38
CA LEU A 160 5.39 13.41 -10.88
C LEU A 160 6.34 13.22 -12.06
N ILE A 161 7.26 14.16 -12.26
CA ILE A 161 8.24 14.10 -13.35
C ILE A 161 9.66 14.30 -12.83
N ASN A 162 10.64 13.88 -13.65
CA ASN A 162 12.07 14.04 -13.42
C ASN A 162 12.53 13.64 -12.01
N GLY A 163 12.04 12.50 -11.51
CA GLY A 163 12.46 11.94 -10.21
C GLY A 163 11.62 12.36 -9.00
N ALA A 164 10.53 13.12 -9.18
CA ALA A 164 9.61 13.45 -8.10
C ALA A 164 8.94 12.18 -7.54
N LYS A 165 8.75 12.13 -6.22
CA LYS A 165 8.21 10.97 -5.50
C LYS A 165 7.00 11.37 -4.67
N ALA A 166 5.93 10.58 -4.70
CA ALA A 166 4.70 10.85 -3.95
C ALA A 166 4.96 10.95 -2.43
N CYS A 167 5.90 10.16 -1.90
CA CYS A 167 6.29 10.22 -0.50
C CYS A 167 6.96 11.54 -0.07
N ASN A 168 7.31 12.43 -1.01
CA ASN A 168 7.86 13.76 -0.75
C ASN A 168 6.89 14.91 -1.09
N VAL A 169 5.62 14.59 -1.35
CA VAL A 169 4.59 15.59 -1.66
C VAL A 169 3.62 15.69 -0.48
N TYR A 170 3.40 16.90 0.02
CA TYR A 170 2.59 17.18 1.20
C TYR A 170 1.60 18.31 0.92
N TRP A 171 0.34 18.08 1.28
CA TRP A 171 -0.75 19.05 1.16
C TRP A 171 -1.30 19.31 2.55
N LYS A 172 -1.22 20.55 3.02
CA LYS A 172 -1.86 20.98 4.27
C LYS A 172 -3.06 21.85 3.92
N ILE A 173 -4.24 21.48 4.40
CA ILE A 173 -5.52 22.06 3.96
C ILE A 173 -6.33 22.49 5.18
N GLU A 174 -6.72 23.75 5.25
CA GLU A 174 -7.56 24.33 6.32
C GLU A 174 -9.06 24.32 5.96
N GLY A 175 -9.53 23.23 5.35
CA GLY A 175 -10.89 23.08 4.89
C GLY A 175 -11.11 21.74 4.20
N MET A 176 -12.33 21.51 3.72
CA MET A 176 -12.70 20.24 3.12
C MET A 176 -11.82 19.89 1.91
N LEU A 177 -11.43 18.62 1.80
CA LEU A 177 -10.88 18.05 0.58
C LEU A 177 -12.00 17.27 -0.13
N SER A 178 -12.43 17.71 -1.32
CA SER A 178 -13.43 16.99 -2.11
C SER A 178 -12.89 16.74 -3.52
N VAL A 179 -12.44 15.52 -3.77
CA VAL A 179 -11.83 15.11 -5.04
C VAL A 179 -12.93 14.65 -5.98
N ALA A 180 -13.14 15.35 -7.09
CA ALA A 180 -14.14 14.92 -8.07
C ALA A 180 -13.67 13.70 -8.88
N ALA A 181 -14.63 12.88 -9.29
CA ALA A 181 -14.43 11.57 -9.90
C ALA A 181 -13.40 11.52 -11.06
N GLY A 182 -12.71 10.38 -11.16
CA GLY A 182 -11.71 10.09 -12.20
C GLY A 182 -10.38 10.80 -12.02
N SER A 183 -10.10 11.37 -10.85
CA SER A 183 -8.89 12.14 -10.55
C SER A 183 -7.73 11.26 -10.10
N SER A 184 -6.50 11.76 -10.26
CA SER A 184 -5.27 11.09 -9.80
C SER A 184 -4.46 12.02 -8.91
N MET A 185 -4.40 11.66 -7.63
CA MET A 185 -3.82 12.45 -6.56
C MET A 185 -2.49 11.84 -6.09
N LYS A 186 -1.52 12.69 -5.77
CA LYS A 186 -0.17 12.29 -5.32
C LYS A 186 0.18 13.04 -4.03
N GLY A 187 0.63 12.29 -3.02
CA GLY A 187 1.15 12.87 -1.78
C GLY A 187 0.32 12.60 -0.53
N THR A 188 0.81 13.11 0.59
CA THR A 188 0.14 13.04 1.90
C THR A 188 -0.72 14.29 2.08
N PHE A 189 -2.02 14.10 2.17
CA PHE A 189 -2.99 15.16 2.42
C PHE A 189 -3.32 15.18 3.92
N VAL A 190 -2.97 16.29 4.58
CA VAL A 190 -3.29 16.58 5.97
C VAL A 190 -4.37 17.67 5.99
N VAL A 191 -5.59 17.25 6.26
CA VAL A 191 -6.77 18.10 6.31
C VAL A 191 -7.06 18.46 7.77
N ASN A 192 -7.25 19.74 8.05
CA ASN A 192 -7.48 20.21 9.41
C ASN A 192 -8.96 20.55 9.64
N ASN A 193 -9.56 19.92 10.66
CA ASN A 193 -10.94 20.19 11.09
C ASN A 193 -11.98 20.17 9.95
N ALA A 194 -11.82 19.26 8.98
CA ALA A 194 -12.74 19.11 7.87
C ALA A 194 -12.76 17.67 7.31
N SER A 195 -13.82 17.38 6.56
CA SER A 195 -14.01 16.10 5.90
C SER A 195 -13.14 15.93 4.65
N ILE A 196 -12.97 14.66 4.26
CA ILE A 196 -12.28 14.25 3.04
C ILE A 196 -13.21 13.36 2.22
N GLU A 197 -13.31 13.63 0.92
CA GLU A 197 -14.04 12.81 -0.04
C GLU A 197 -13.13 12.40 -1.20
N LEU A 198 -13.07 11.09 -1.45
CA LEU A 198 -12.47 10.46 -2.62
C LEU A 198 -13.58 9.73 -3.38
N ASN A 199 -13.81 10.12 -4.63
CA ASN A 199 -14.98 9.68 -5.39
C ASN A 199 -14.63 8.58 -6.41
N THR A 200 -15.65 8.14 -7.14
CA THR A 200 -15.56 7.00 -8.05
C THR A 200 -14.43 7.14 -9.07
N ASN A 201 -13.67 6.07 -9.26
CA ASN A 201 -12.52 5.97 -10.17
C ASN A 201 -11.36 6.92 -9.84
N ASP A 202 -11.35 7.53 -8.65
CA ASP A 202 -10.19 8.26 -8.20
C ASP A 202 -9.03 7.31 -7.85
N THR A 203 -7.83 7.83 -7.98
CA THR A 203 -6.59 7.14 -7.61
C THR A 203 -5.75 8.01 -6.69
N LEU A 204 -5.27 7.43 -5.60
CA LEU A 204 -4.35 8.06 -4.66
C LEU A 204 -3.10 7.21 -4.50
N ASP A 205 -1.95 7.83 -4.74
CA ASP A 205 -0.63 7.35 -4.33
C ASP A 205 -0.13 8.29 -3.24
N GLY A 206 -0.42 7.95 -1.99
CA GLY A 206 -0.49 8.94 -0.95
C GLY A 206 -1.25 8.51 0.29
N ARG A 207 -1.72 9.50 1.04
CA ARG A 207 -2.48 9.32 2.28
C ARG A 207 -3.54 10.41 2.42
N LEU A 208 -4.68 10.07 2.99
CA LEU A 208 -5.73 11.02 3.40
C LEU A 208 -5.83 10.99 4.91
N LEU A 209 -5.36 12.06 5.55
CA LEU A 209 -5.25 12.16 7.00
C LEU A 209 -6.02 13.41 7.45
N THR A 210 -6.91 13.29 8.42
CA THR A 210 -7.63 14.44 9.00
C THR A 210 -7.49 14.53 10.51
N THR A 211 -7.26 15.75 11.01
CA THR A 211 -7.18 16.04 12.46
C THR A 211 -8.55 16.09 13.14
N ALA A 212 -9.62 16.27 12.36
CA ALA A 212 -11.01 16.06 12.74
C ALA A 212 -11.86 16.16 11.48
N GLY A 213 -12.75 15.21 11.25
CA GLY A 213 -13.64 15.13 10.09
C GLY A 213 -13.85 13.69 9.63
N ALA A 214 -14.95 13.46 8.93
CA ALA A 214 -15.21 12.17 8.30
C ALA A 214 -14.35 12.00 7.03
N ILE A 215 -13.96 10.76 6.74
CA ILE A 215 -13.39 10.37 5.45
C ILE A 215 -14.40 9.48 4.74
N THR A 216 -14.72 9.81 3.49
CA THR A 216 -15.57 8.99 2.62
C THR A 216 -14.80 8.63 1.35
N VAL A 217 -14.74 7.35 1.03
CA VAL A 217 -14.14 6.82 -0.21
C VAL A 217 -15.20 6.03 -0.95
N ASP A 218 -15.44 6.35 -2.22
CA ASP A 218 -16.40 5.64 -3.05
C ASP A 218 -15.77 5.07 -4.32
N GLY A 219 -15.56 3.75 -4.37
CA GLY A 219 -15.11 3.08 -5.60
C GLY A 219 -13.77 3.59 -6.14
N SER A 220 -12.76 3.69 -5.29
CA SER A 220 -11.46 4.31 -5.62
C SER A 220 -10.28 3.37 -5.34
N LEU A 221 -9.10 3.74 -5.86
CA LEU A 221 -7.83 3.09 -5.52
C LEU A 221 -7.03 4.02 -4.61
N ALA A 222 -6.56 3.53 -3.46
CA ALA A 222 -5.65 4.30 -2.61
C ALA A 222 -4.55 3.41 -2.04
N TYR A 223 -3.31 3.87 -2.12
CA TYR A 223 -2.16 3.13 -1.60
C TYR A 223 -1.12 4.06 -1.01
N THR A 224 -0.55 3.67 0.13
CA THR A 224 0.60 4.37 0.73
C THR A 224 1.78 4.42 -0.25
N PRO A 225 2.46 5.56 -0.38
CA PRO A 225 3.56 5.71 -1.32
C PRO A 225 4.77 4.87 -0.90
N THR A 226 5.53 4.39 -1.88
CA THR A 226 6.82 3.71 -1.66
C THR A 226 8.00 4.68 -1.82
N GLY A 227 9.16 4.32 -1.28
CA GLY A 227 10.36 5.17 -1.29
C GLY A 227 10.45 6.10 -0.07
N CYS A 228 11.36 7.08 -0.14
CA CYS A 228 11.62 8.04 0.95
C CYS A 228 11.88 7.40 2.33
N GLY A 229 12.54 6.23 2.36
CA GLY A 229 12.80 5.50 3.61
C GLY A 229 11.64 4.62 4.10
N SER A 230 10.55 4.50 3.34
CA SER A 230 9.49 3.53 3.63
C SER A 230 10.07 2.12 3.75
N PRO A 231 9.63 1.30 4.73
CA PRO A 231 10.13 -0.05 4.90
C PRO A 231 10.01 -0.90 3.63
N ILE A 232 11.07 -1.67 3.35
CA ILE A 232 11.00 -2.72 2.32
C ILE A 232 10.19 -3.87 2.92
N LEU A 233 9.10 -4.24 2.25
CA LEU A 233 8.28 -5.37 2.66
C LEU A 233 8.91 -6.67 2.15
N ASN A 234 9.34 -7.52 3.08
CA ASN A 234 9.92 -8.83 2.78
C ASN A 234 8.90 -9.97 2.94
N GLY A 235 7.85 -9.78 3.75
CA GLY A 235 6.99 -10.87 4.21
C GLY A 235 7.69 -11.77 5.23
N PRO A 236 7.08 -12.92 5.59
CA PRO A 236 7.68 -13.87 6.52
C PRO A 236 8.86 -14.61 5.89
N THR A 237 9.67 -15.26 6.71
CA THR A 237 10.69 -16.21 6.20
C THR A 237 9.97 -17.37 5.48
N PRO A 238 10.43 -17.80 4.29
CA PRO A 238 9.79 -18.91 3.57
C PRO A 238 10.06 -20.25 4.30
N PRO A 239 9.13 -21.23 4.24
CA PRO A 239 9.40 -22.58 4.73
C PRO A 239 10.52 -23.27 3.94
N ALA A 240 11.29 -24.12 4.62
CA ALA A 240 12.15 -25.08 3.95
C ALA A 240 11.28 -26.20 3.36
N LEU A 241 11.23 -26.28 2.02
CA LEU A 241 10.39 -27.26 1.32
C LEU A 241 11.03 -28.66 1.25
N GLU A 242 12.35 -28.76 1.36
CA GLU A 242 13.09 -30.04 1.29
C GLU A 242 12.61 -30.90 0.10
N THR A 243 12.21 -32.16 0.32
CA THR A 243 11.76 -33.03 -0.76
C THR A 243 10.42 -32.64 -1.37
N THR A 244 9.59 -31.84 -0.68
CA THR A 244 8.32 -31.37 -1.27
C THR A 244 8.54 -30.46 -2.46
N ALA A 245 9.72 -29.81 -2.58
CA ALA A 245 10.05 -28.96 -3.71
C ALA A 245 10.14 -29.71 -5.04
N CYS A 246 10.33 -31.04 -5.01
CA CYS A 246 10.37 -31.88 -6.20
C CYS A 246 8.97 -32.27 -6.71
N TYR A 247 7.95 -32.23 -5.86
CA TYR A 247 6.60 -32.67 -6.17
C TYR A 247 5.71 -31.53 -6.66
N THR A 248 4.93 -31.80 -7.71
CA THR A 248 3.87 -30.88 -8.18
C THR A 248 2.49 -31.30 -7.69
N LEU A 249 2.25 -32.61 -7.60
CA LEU A 249 0.99 -33.17 -7.12
C LEU A 249 1.30 -34.26 -6.10
N PHE A 250 0.92 -34.03 -4.84
CA PHE A 250 1.22 -34.97 -3.78
C PHE A 250 0.09 -35.06 -2.76
N SER A 251 -0.12 -36.26 -2.22
CA SER A 251 -0.98 -36.49 -1.06
C SER A 251 -0.25 -37.32 -0.01
N ALA A 252 -0.17 -36.82 1.22
CA ALA A 252 0.34 -37.62 2.32
C ALA A 252 -0.61 -38.80 2.67
N ASN A 253 -1.92 -38.60 2.48
CA ASN A 253 -2.93 -39.63 2.70
C ASN A 253 -4.18 -39.38 1.84
N GLY A 254 -4.38 -40.24 0.83
CA GLY A 254 -5.44 -40.18 -0.16
C GLY A 254 -4.89 -40.43 -1.57
N ASN A 255 -5.76 -40.90 -2.47
CA ASN A 255 -5.38 -41.11 -3.87
C ASN A 255 -5.16 -39.78 -4.60
N VAL A 256 -4.19 -39.77 -5.52
CA VAL A 256 -4.00 -38.68 -6.50
C VAL A 256 -4.47 -39.21 -7.84
N THR A 257 -5.64 -38.76 -8.31
CA THR A 257 -6.31 -39.30 -9.51
C THR A 257 -6.41 -38.23 -10.58
N ASN A 258 -5.96 -38.54 -11.80
CA ASN A 258 -6.21 -37.73 -12.98
C ASN A 258 -7.30 -38.36 -13.87
N THR A 259 -8.21 -37.52 -14.36
CA THR A 259 -9.20 -37.90 -15.37
C THR A 259 -9.03 -36.99 -16.58
N GLY A 260 -8.75 -37.57 -17.75
CA GLY A 260 -8.48 -36.80 -18.97
C GLY A 260 -6.98 -36.53 -19.17
N VAL A 261 -6.66 -35.57 -20.04
CA VAL A 261 -5.28 -35.27 -20.44
C VAL A 261 -4.73 -34.12 -19.57
N SER A 262 -3.59 -34.37 -18.92
CA SER A 262 -2.89 -33.40 -18.07
C SER A 262 -1.40 -33.43 -18.35
N PHE A 263 -0.72 -32.29 -18.20
CA PHE A 263 0.73 -32.12 -18.34
C PHE A 263 1.30 -31.62 -17.02
N VAL A 264 2.38 -32.25 -16.53
CA VAL A 264 2.96 -31.95 -15.22
C VAL A 264 4.48 -31.87 -15.33
N THR A 265 5.08 -30.90 -14.64
CA THR A 265 6.54 -30.78 -14.51
C THR A 265 6.89 -30.84 -13.03
N GLY A 266 7.46 -31.97 -12.60
CA GLY A 266 7.70 -32.35 -11.21
C GLY A 266 7.10 -33.72 -10.89
N ASP A 267 7.44 -34.25 -9.72
CA ASP A 267 7.01 -35.57 -9.29
C ASP A 267 5.53 -35.59 -8.88
N ILE A 268 4.91 -36.76 -9.01
CA ILE A 268 3.51 -37.02 -8.68
C ILE A 268 3.46 -38.24 -7.78
N GLY A 269 2.79 -38.17 -6.62
CA GLY A 269 2.75 -39.32 -5.72
C GLY A 269 1.70 -39.27 -4.62
N SER A 270 1.50 -40.42 -3.97
CA SER A 270 0.74 -40.54 -2.74
C SER A 270 1.49 -41.42 -1.76
N ASN A 271 1.61 -40.98 -0.51
CA ASN A 271 2.26 -41.77 0.54
C ASN A 271 1.32 -42.83 1.14
N VAL A 272 0.02 -42.52 1.28
CA VAL A 272 -1.02 -43.50 1.66
C VAL A 272 -2.12 -43.48 0.61
N GLY A 273 -2.03 -44.35 -0.39
CA GLY A 273 -2.91 -44.39 -1.54
C GLY A 273 -2.15 -44.74 -2.82
N SER A 274 -2.66 -44.27 -3.96
CA SER A 274 -2.00 -44.44 -5.26
C SER A 274 -2.11 -43.18 -6.12
N ALA A 275 -1.13 -42.97 -7.00
CA ALA A 275 -1.18 -42.00 -8.09
C ALA A 275 -1.62 -42.70 -9.38
N ILE A 276 -2.80 -42.36 -9.92
CA ILE A 276 -3.42 -43.09 -11.04
C ILE A 276 -3.97 -42.16 -12.12
N GLY A 277 -3.98 -42.64 -13.36
CA GLY A 277 -4.56 -41.93 -14.51
C GLY A 277 -3.64 -40.91 -15.19
N PHE A 278 -2.35 -40.86 -14.82
CA PHE A 278 -1.35 -39.99 -15.46
C PHE A 278 -0.63 -40.73 -16.59
N ASP A 279 -0.45 -40.06 -17.73
CA ASP A 279 0.38 -40.55 -18.83
C ASP A 279 1.82 -40.10 -18.63
N SER A 280 2.75 -41.06 -18.51
CA SER A 280 4.18 -40.78 -18.30
C SER A 280 4.81 -39.92 -19.41
N LEU A 281 4.26 -39.93 -20.63
CA LEU A 281 4.76 -39.08 -21.72
C LEU A 281 4.44 -37.59 -21.51
N ASN A 282 3.43 -37.28 -20.69
CA ASN A 282 3.02 -35.91 -20.38
C ASN A 282 3.56 -35.42 -19.02
N VAL A 283 4.39 -36.22 -18.34
CA VAL A 283 5.00 -35.89 -17.05
C VAL A 283 6.50 -35.72 -17.22
N THR A 284 7.01 -34.51 -17.00
CA THR A 284 8.44 -34.24 -16.84
C THR A 284 8.81 -34.38 -15.37
N GLY A 285 9.04 -35.61 -14.92
CA GLY A 285 9.23 -35.99 -13.52
C GLY A 285 8.96 -37.48 -13.32
N THR A 286 8.87 -37.93 -12.07
CA THR A 286 8.57 -39.31 -11.70
C THR A 286 7.13 -39.44 -11.21
N ILE A 287 6.40 -40.42 -11.74
CA ILE A 287 5.13 -40.86 -11.18
C ILE A 287 5.43 -41.95 -10.16
N HIS A 288 5.03 -41.75 -8.91
CA HIS A 288 5.11 -42.71 -7.80
C HIS A 288 3.74 -43.39 -7.62
N PRO A 289 3.45 -44.50 -8.33
CA PRO A 289 2.11 -45.10 -8.36
C PRO A 289 1.74 -45.76 -7.03
N ILE A 290 2.73 -46.13 -6.22
CA ILE A 290 2.60 -46.72 -4.89
C ILE A 290 3.54 -46.00 -3.93
N ASN A 291 3.32 -46.20 -2.63
CA ASN A 291 4.23 -45.76 -1.58
C ASN A 291 5.67 -46.26 -1.82
N ASP A 292 6.64 -45.38 -1.60
CA ASP A 292 8.07 -45.65 -1.65
C ASP A 292 8.84 -44.68 -0.74
N ALA A 293 10.17 -44.77 -0.75
CA ALA A 293 11.02 -43.93 0.09
C ALA A 293 10.89 -42.43 -0.23
N SER A 294 10.64 -42.06 -1.50
CA SER A 294 10.50 -40.67 -1.93
C SER A 294 9.20 -40.06 -1.39
N THR A 295 8.09 -40.79 -1.56
CA THR A 295 6.77 -40.36 -1.07
C THR A 295 6.71 -40.33 0.46
N ALA A 296 7.42 -41.22 1.16
CA ALA A 296 7.55 -41.20 2.62
C ALA A 296 8.31 -39.96 3.13
N ALA A 297 9.43 -39.60 2.49
CA ALA A 297 10.17 -38.38 2.81
C ALA A 297 9.31 -37.13 2.56
N CYS A 298 8.66 -37.05 1.39
CA CYS A 298 7.78 -35.93 1.04
C CYS A 298 6.61 -35.78 2.02
N ALA A 299 6.04 -36.87 2.54
CA ALA A 299 4.98 -36.79 3.55
C ALA A 299 5.47 -36.20 4.87
N SER A 300 6.68 -36.56 5.30
CA SER A 300 7.30 -36.00 6.51
C SER A 300 7.59 -34.51 6.32
N ASP A 301 8.27 -34.14 5.24
CA ASP A 301 8.65 -32.76 4.96
C ASP A 301 7.40 -31.88 4.76
N LEU A 302 6.34 -32.39 4.13
CA LEU A 302 5.07 -31.66 4.00
C LEU A 302 4.41 -31.37 5.35
N LEU A 303 4.50 -32.28 6.31
CA LEU A 303 3.99 -32.05 7.66
C LEU A 303 4.79 -30.93 8.35
N ASP A 304 6.11 -30.90 8.17
CA ASP A 304 6.96 -29.83 8.70
C ASP A 304 6.65 -28.47 8.07
N VAL A 305 6.48 -28.42 6.74
CA VAL A 305 6.04 -27.21 6.02
C VAL A 305 4.68 -26.73 6.53
N TYR A 306 3.71 -27.64 6.68
CA TYR A 306 2.38 -27.32 7.21
C TYR A 306 2.47 -26.74 8.62
N ASN A 307 3.20 -27.39 9.52
CA ASN A 307 3.35 -26.94 10.91
C ASN A 307 4.04 -25.57 10.99
N TYR A 308 5.06 -25.34 10.17
CA TYR A 308 5.73 -24.05 10.06
C TYR A 308 4.76 -22.93 9.63
N LEU A 309 4.06 -23.12 8.50
CA LEU A 309 3.12 -22.13 7.99
C LEU A 309 1.98 -21.86 8.98
N ASN A 310 1.51 -22.90 9.67
CA ASN A 310 0.45 -22.78 10.67
C ASN A 310 0.91 -21.96 11.89
N ALA A 311 2.17 -22.09 12.30
CA ALA A 311 2.74 -21.38 13.43
C ALA A 311 3.06 -19.89 13.14
N LEU A 312 3.15 -19.49 11.86
CA LEU A 312 3.41 -18.09 11.51
C LEU A 312 2.30 -17.16 12.05
N PRO A 313 2.65 -16.07 12.77
CA PRO A 313 1.69 -15.02 13.08
C PRO A 313 1.23 -14.35 11.78
N TYR A 314 -0.02 -13.88 11.77
CA TYR A 314 -0.52 -13.07 10.65
C TYR A 314 -0.26 -11.59 10.90
N ASP A 315 0.03 -10.85 9.84
CA ASP A 315 0.20 -9.40 9.88
C ASP A 315 -1.14 -8.70 9.58
N ILE A 316 -1.93 -9.25 8.64
CA ILE A 316 -3.18 -8.66 8.15
C ILE A 316 -4.27 -9.74 8.10
N GLU A 317 -5.42 -9.46 8.72
CA GLU A 317 -6.63 -10.26 8.54
C GLU A 317 -7.51 -9.64 7.44
N LEU A 318 -7.90 -10.45 6.46
CA LEU A 318 -8.83 -10.06 5.40
C LEU A 318 -10.26 -10.31 5.90
N LEU A 319 -10.86 -9.25 6.46
CA LEU A 319 -12.12 -9.30 7.21
C LEU A 319 -13.36 -9.60 6.36
N GLN A 320 -13.25 -9.65 5.03
CA GLN A 320 -14.36 -9.96 4.11
C GLN A 320 -14.05 -11.23 3.29
N PRO A 321 -14.07 -12.44 3.89
CA PRO A 321 -13.74 -13.69 3.19
C PRO A 321 -14.57 -13.94 1.92
N THR A 322 -15.84 -13.52 1.89
CA THR A 322 -16.72 -13.68 0.72
C THR A 322 -16.38 -12.73 -0.44
N LYS A 323 -15.44 -11.80 -0.22
CA LYS A 323 -14.96 -10.81 -1.19
C LYS A 323 -13.53 -11.09 -1.66
N PHE A 324 -12.97 -12.26 -1.34
CA PHE A 324 -11.60 -12.59 -1.75
C PHE A 324 -11.46 -12.69 -3.28
N GLY A 325 -10.37 -12.11 -3.81
CA GLY A 325 -10.19 -11.87 -5.25
C GLY A 325 -10.70 -10.48 -5.66
N LYS A 326 -11.50 -10.38 -6.73
CA LYS A 326 -12.08 -9.11 -7.22
C LYS A 326 -11.07 -7.98 -7.43
N ASN A 327 -9.91 -8.34 -7.97
CA ASN A 327 -8.78 -7.44 -8.21
C ASN A 327 -8.10 -6.93 -6.93
N LEU A 328 -8.32 -7.57 -5.78
CA LEU A 328 -7.59 -7.32 -4.55
C LEU A 328 -6.07 -7.35 -4.80
N VAL A 329 -5.37 -6.34 -4.30
CA VAL A 329 -3.91 -6.24 -4.38
C VAL A 329 -3.33 -6.48 -2.99
N LEU A 330 -2.50 -7.51 -2.86
CA LEU A 330 -1.77 -7.84 -1.65
C LEU A 330 -0.29 -7.49 -1.79
N THR A 331 0.37 -7.34 -0.64
CA THR A 331 1.79 -7.01 -0.51
C THR A 331 2.48 -8.02 0.41
N PRO A 332 3.82 -8.07 0.50
CA PRO A 332 4.52 -9.14 1.19
C PRO A 332 4.22 -9.17 2.70
N HIS A 333 3.37 -10.11 3.14
CA HIS A 333 2.90 -10.32 4.51
C HIS A 333 2.39 -11.76 4.69
N THR A 334 2.13 -12.13 5.94
CA THR A 334 1.24 -13.25 6.28
C THR A 334 -0.20 -12.73 6.41
N TYR A 335 -1.10 -13.27 5.60
CA TYR A 335 -2.53 -12.96 5.60
C TYR A 335 -3.33 -14.05 6.28
N LEU A 336 -4.40 -13.65 6.98
CA LEU A 336 -5.42 -14.54 7.52
C LEU A 336 -6.77 -14.29 6.85
N ILE A 337 -7.42 -15.36 6.40
CA ILE A 337 -8.84 -15.40 6.03
C ILE A 337 -9.49 -16.38 6.99
N ASN A 338 -10.13 -15.87 8.05
CA ASN A 338 -10.63 -16.69 9.15
C ASN A 338 -12.03 -17.28 8.87
N ALA A 339 -12.27 -17.76 7.65
CA ALA A 339 -13.49 -18.44 7.25
C ALA A 339 -13.30 -19.20 5.93
N ALA A 340 -14.28 -20.04 5.58
CA ALA A 340 -14.40 -20.54 4.22
C ALA A 340 -14.53 -19.38 3.22
N THR A 341 -13.91 -19.52 2.05
CA THR A 341 -13.86 -18.47 1.03
C THR A 341 -14.02 -19.01 -0.38
N ILE A 342 -14.57 -18.16 -1.25
CA ILE A 342 -14.65 -18.38 -2.69
C ILE A 342 -13.78 -17.32 -3.36
N PHE A 343 -12.65 -17.74 -3.91
CA PHE A 343 -11.76 -16.88 -4.68
C PHE A 343 -12.38 -16.59 -6.04
N THR A 344 -12.76 -15.33 -6.27
CA THR A 344 -13.44 -14.90 -7.50
C THR A 344 -12.59 -13.92 -8.29
N ASP A 345 -12.57 -14.04 -9.63
CA ASP A 345 -11.81 -13.15 -10.52
C ASP A 345 -10.30 -13.17 -10.21
N SER A 346 -9.68 -12.05 -9.87
CA SER A 346 -8.22 -11.97 -9.78
C SER A 346 -7.74 -11.50 -8.41
N VAL A 347 -6.60 -12.00 -7.95
CA VAL A 347 -5.83 -11.43 -6.84
C VAL A 347 -4.44 -11.11 -7.34
N PHE A 348 -3.95 -9.91 -7.03
CA PHE A 348 -2.62 -9.45 -7.44
C PHE A 348 -1.67 -9.51 -6.24
N LEU A 349 -0.56 -10.22 -6.40
CA LEU A 349 0.53 -10.23 -5.43
C LEU A 349 1.62 -9.29 -5.91
N ASN A 350 1.75 -8.15 -5.22
CA ASN A 350 2.65 -7.07 -5.58
C ASN A 350 3.86 -7.06 -4.66
N ALA A 351 5.01 -7.51 -5.17
CA ALA A 351 6.24 -7.55 -4.38
C ALA A 351 6.95 -6.20 -4.25
N LYS A 352 6.36 -5.11 -4.78
CA LYS A 352 6.90 -3.75 -4.69
C LYS A 352 8.37 -3.63 -5.15
N GLY A 353 8.77 -4.45 -6.12
CA GLY A 353 10.13 -4.48 -6.68
C GLY A 353 11.11 -5.40 -5.93
N ASN A 354 10.69 -6.05 -4.84
CA ASN A 354 11.52 -7.00 -4.10
C ASN A 354 11.32 -8.43 -4.61
N ALA A 355 12.28 -8.94 -5.38
CA ALA A 355 12.19 -10.28 -5.97
C ALA A 355 12.14 -11.42 -4.93
N ASP A 356 12.64 -11.17 -3.72
CA ASP A 356 12.72 -12.15 -2.62
C ASP A 356 11.53 -12.04 -1.66
N ALA A 357 10.56 -11.17 -1.95
CA ALA A 357 9.36 -11.01 -1.16
C ALA A 357 8.54 -12.30 -1.07
N VAL A 358 8.03 -12.58 0.14
CA VAL A 358 7.23 -13.76 0.48
C VAL A 358 5.79 -13.37 0.79
N PHE A 359 4.86 -14.21 0.35
CA PHE A 359 3.44 -14.10 0.64
C PHE A 359 2.97 -15.41 1.28
N VAL A 360 2.31 -15.33 2.42
CA VAL A 360 1.64 -16.48 3.04
C VAL A 360 0.16 -16.13 3.19
N ILE A 361 -0.73 -16.94 2.65
CA ILE A 361 -2.19 -16.75 2.77
C ILE A 361 -2.76 -17.95 3.53
N LYS A 362 -3.18 -17.72 4.78
CA LYS A 362 -3.76 -18.74 5.66
C LYS A 362 -5.28 -18.67 5.59
N ILE A 363 -5.93 -19.79 5.30
CA ILE A 363 -7.39 -19.89 5.12
C ILE A 363 -7.95 -20.88 6.14
N VAL A 364 -8.71 -20.37 7.09
CA VAL A 364 -9.39 -21.20 8.10
C VAL A 364 -10.77 -21.58 7.57
N GLY A 365 -10.79 -22.56 6.67
CA GLY A 365 -12.03 -23.10 6.12
C GLY A 365 -11.86 -23.64 4.70
N ALA A 366 -12.97 -24.04 4.09
CA ALA A 366 -12.96 -24.52 2.71
C ALA A 366 -12.51 -23.40 1.75
N PHE A 367 -11.59 -23.73 0.86
CA PHE A 367 -11.17 -22.88 -0.25
C PHE A 367 -11.77 -23.40 -1.56
N SER A 368 -12.44 -22.53 -2.29
CA SER A 368 -12.95 -22.82 -3.62
C SER A 368 -12.73 -21.62 -4.53
N THR A 369 -12.84 -21.81 -5.84
CA THR A 369 -12.64 -20.74 -6.81
C THR A 369 -13.82 -20.63 -7.77
N SER A 370 -14.09 -19.42 -8.27
CA SER A 370 -14.94 -19.27 -9.45
C SER A 370 -14.20 -19.79 -10.70
N THR A 371 -14.95 -20.02 -11.78
CA THR A 371 -14.34 -20.21 -13.11
C THR A 371 -13.46 -19.00 -13.43
N TYR A 372 -12.31 -19.26 -14.07
CA TYR A 372 -11.34 -18.24 -14.51
C TYR A 372 -10.67 -17.41 -13.40
N ALA A 373 -10.67 -17.88 -12.15
CA ALA A 373 -9.94 -17.20 -11.09
C ALA A 373 -8.42 -17.19 -11.34
N LYS A 374 -7.72 -16.08 -11.02
CA LYS A 374 -6.30 -15.87 -11.37
C LYS A 374 -5.49 -15.22 -10.25
N VAL A 375 -4.42 -15.90 -9.82
CA VAL A 375 -3.35 -15.27 -9.04
C VAL A 375 -2.39 -14.60 -10.02
N ILE A 376 -2.23 -13.28 -9.92
CA ILE A 376 -1.40 -12.47 -10.82
C ILE A 376 -0.21 -11.92 -10.03
N LEU A 377 1.00 -12.22 -10.49
CA LEU A 377 2.24 -11.76 -9.86
C LEU A 377 2.74 -10.50 -10.57
N ILE A 378 2.97 -9.42 -9.82
CA ILE A 378 3.44 -8.14 -10.37
C ILE A 378 4.63 -7.60 -9.59
N ASN A 379 5.40 -6.72 -10.25
CA ASN A 379 6.53 -5.99 -9.65
C ASN A 379 7.52 -6.90 -8.91
N ALA A 380 8.06 -7.89 -9.63
CA ALA A 380 9.04 -8.88 -9.18
C ALA A 380 8.52 -10.01 -8.27
N ALA A 381 7.21 -10.11 -8.00
CA ALA A 381 6.66 -11.26 -7.28
C ALA A 381 6.93 -12.57 -8.03
N GLN A 382 7.31 -13.63 -7.31
CA GLN A 382 7.64 -14.94 -7.87
C GLN A 382 6.78 -16.03 -7.22
N ALA A 383 6.28 -16.97 -8.03
CA ALA A 383 5.38 -18.03 -7.55
C ALA A 383 6.04 -18.92 -6.47
N LYS A 384 7.35 -19.13 -6.56
CA LYS A 384 8.13 -19.91 -5.59
C LYS A 384 8.14 -19.32 -4.17
N ASN A 385 7.74 -18.05 -4.00
CA ASN A 385 7.67 -17.35 -2.72
C ASN A 385 6.22 -17.14 -2.24
N VAL A 386 5.25 -17.84 -2.83
CA VAL A 386 3.82 -17.71 -2.50
C VAL A 386 3.32 -19.02 -1.91
N TYR A 387 2.82 -18.95 -0.69
CA TYR A 387 2.36 -20.11 0.06
C TYR A 387 0.89 -19.94 0.47
N TRP A 388 0.12 -21.00 0.30
CA TRP A 388 -1.29 -21.09 0.68
C TRP A 388 -1.42 -22.19 1.73
N LEU A 389 -2.08 -21.88 2.84
CA LEU A 389 -2.34 -22.82 3.94
C LEU A 389 -3.83 -22.98 4.16
#